data_AF-B9XNU0-F1
#
_entry.id   AF-B9XNU0-F1
#
_cell.length_a   1.000
_cell.length_b   1.000
_cell.length_c   1.000
_cell.angle_alpha   90.00
_cell.angle_beta   90.00
_cell.angle_gamma   90.00
#
_symmetry.space_group_name_H-M   'P 1'
#
loop_
_entity.id
_entity.type
_entity.pdbx_description
1 polymer ?
#
loop_
_entity_poly.entity_id
_entity_poly.type
_entity_poly.pdbx_seq_one_letter_code
_entity_poly.pdbx_strand_id
1 'polypeptide(L)'
;MEKIFHIKIGANDLGQLLDGLEIRASGWENTAEFLRSGEMPEEFFIAEECSDADEAEKIGRHYRSIVEKIRGQIEEQGGWS
;
A
#
# COMPACT_ATOMS: atom_id res chain seq x y z
N MET A 1 -24.77 -0.69 3.06
CA MET A 1 -24.25 -1.91 2.41
C MET A 1 -23.04 -1.48 1.60
N GLU A 2 -21.87 -2.02 1.92
CA GLU A 2 -20.65 -1.74 1.16
C GLU A 2 -20.80 -2.32 -0.25
N LYS A 3 -20.38 -1.58 -1.28
CA LYS A 3 -20.44 -2.05 -2.67
C LYS A 3 -19.18 -2.84 -2.95
N ILE A 4 -19.33 -4.09 -3.40
CA ILE A 4 -18.22 -4.97 -3.78
C ILE A 4 -18.19 -5.08 -5.30
N PHE A 5 -17.01 -4.95 -5.89
CA PHE A 5 -16.77 -5.13 -7.33
C PHE A 5 -15.85 -6.33 -7.56
N HIS A 6 -16.16 -7.14 -8.57
CA HIS A 6 -15.26 -8.19 -9.06
C HIS A 6 -14.57 -7.69 -10.33
N ILE A 7 -13.24 -7.62 -10.30
CA ILE A 7 -12.43 -7.11 -11.40
C ILE A 7 -11.68 -8.28 -12.02
N LYS A 8 -11.69 -8.38 -13.36
CA LYS A 8 -10.84 -9.31 -14.11
C LYS A 8 -9.69 -8.52 -14.72
N ILE A 9 -8.47 -8.91 -14.39
CA ILE A 9 -7.24 -8.23 -14.80
C ILE A 9 -6.18 -9.30 -15.11
N GLY A 10 -5.30 -9.04 -16.08
CA GLY A 10 -4.22 -9.96 -16.42
C GLY A 10 -3.17 -10.03 -15.32
N ALA A 11 -2.46 -11.16 -15.20
CA ALA A 11 -1.46 -11.37 -14.16
C ALA A 11 -0.37 -10.29 -14.14
N ASN A 12 0.12 -9.88 -15.31
CA ASN A 12 1.15 -8.83 -15.41
C ASN A 12 0.63 -7.47 -14.91
N ASP A 13 -0.57 -7.07 -15.32
CA ASP A 13 -1.19 -5.82 -14.89
C ASP A 13 -1.50 -5.83 -13.39
N LEU A 14 -1.90 -6.99 -12.86
CA LEU A 14 -2.12 -7.19 -11.43
C LEU A 14 -0.82 -7.07 -10.63
N GLY A 15 0.28 -7.62 -11.16
CA GLY A 15 1.62 -7.45 -10.58
C GLY A 15 2.02 -5.97 -10.51
N GLN A 16 1.87 -5.23 -11.62
CA GLN A 16 2.16 -3.80 -11.65
C GLN A 16 1.29 -2.99 -10.68
N LEU A 17 0.02 -3.36 -10.53
CA LEU A 17 -0.87 -2.72 -9.56
C LEU A 17 -0.40 -2.98 -8.13
N LEU A 18 -0.03 -4.22 -7.80
CA LEU A 18 0.51 -4.57 -6.48
C LEU A 18 1.81 -3.82 -6.19
N ASP A 19 2.76 -3.80 -7.13
CA ASP A 19 4.02 -3.08 -6.99
C ASP A 19 3.77 -1.60 -6.65
N GLY A 20 2.86 -0.95 -7.40
CA GLY A 20 2.47 0.43 -7.12
C GLY A 20 1.85 0.64 -5.74
N LEU A 21 0.96 -0.26 -5.31
CA LEU A 21 0.35 -0.19 -3.98
C LEU A 21 1.37 -0.39 -2.85
N GLU A 22 2.35 -1.27 -3.03
CA GLU A 22 3.42 -1.51 -2.06
C GLU A 22 4.32 -0.28 -1.91
N ILE A 23 4.69 0.37 -3.03
CA ILE A 23 5.43 1.63 -3.01
C ILE A 23 4.64 2.72 -2.27
N ARG A 24 3.32 2.83 -2.53
CA ARG A 24 2.47 3.78 -1.80
C ARG A 24 2.42 3.47 -0.31
N ALA A 25 2.23 2.20 0.08
CA ALA A 25 2.19 1.79 1.48
C ALA A 25 3.48 2.18 2.21
N SER A 26 4.63 1.83 1.64
CA SER A 26 5.94 2.14 2.21
C SER A 26 6.20 3.65 2.29
N GLY A 27 5.80 4.44 1.27
CA GLY A 27 5.94 5.90 1.31
C GLY A 27 5.21 6.55 2.49
N TRP A 28 3.99 6.07 2.77
CA TRP A 28 3.20 6.52 3.92
C TRP A 28 3.78 6.07 5.26
N GLU A 29 4.28 4.84 5.35
CA GLU A 29 4.93 4.31 6.54
C GLU A 29 6.21 5.08 6.87
N ASN A 30 7.05 5.31 5.86
CA ASN A 30 8.27 6.13 5.97
C ASN A 30 7.94 7.57 6.38
N THR A 31 6.83 8.13 5.88
CA THR A 31 6.35 9.47 6.28
C THR A 31 5.92 9.50 7.74
N ALA A 32 5.18 8.49 8.19
CA ALA A 32 4.80 8.36 9.60
C ALA A 32 6.01 8.23 10.52
N GLU A 33 7.02 7.45 10.11
CA GLU A 33 8.28 7.30 10.85
C GLU A 33 9.04 8.62 10.91
N PHE A 34 9.27 9.27 9.78
CA PHE A 34 9.94 10.57 9.70
C PHE A 34 9.28 11.62 10.58
N LEU A 35 7.94 11.71 10.58
CA LEU A 35 7.20 12.68 11.41
C LEU A 35 7.32 12.39 12.92
N ARG A 36 7.61 11.14 13.31
CA ARG A 36 7.79 10.74 14.72
C ARG A 36 9.22 10.89 15.20
N SER A 37 10.20 10.50 14.38
CA SER A 37 11.61 10.46 14.76
C SER A 37 12.36 11.74 14.36
N GLY A 38 11.91 12.42 13.31
CA GLY A 38 12.67 13.47 12.62
C GLY A 38 13.83 12.93 11.77
N GLU A 39 14.00 11.61 11.73
CA GLU A 39 15.07 10.95 10.98
C GLU A 39 14.61 10.58 9.58
N MET A 40 15.47 10.83 8.60
CA MET A 40 15.19 10.50 7.20
C MET A 40 15.43 9.01 6.97
N PRO A 41 14.41 8.22 6.57
CA PRO A 41 14.53 6.76 6.48
C PRO A 41 15.45 6.31 5.32
N GLU A 42 15.53 7.08 4.23
CA GLU A 42 16.33 6.75 3.04
C GLU A 42 16.89 8.01 2.35
N GLU A 43 17.98 7.89 1.59
CA GLU A 43 18.67 9.01 0.92
C GLU A 43 17.77 9.83 -0.03
N PHE A 44 16.78 9.19 -0.66
CA PHE A 44 15.84 9.81 -1.59
C PHE A 44 14.41 9.90 -1.05
N PHE A 45 14.26 9.87 0.28
CA PHE A 45 12.95 9.96 0.91
C PHE A 45 12.26 11.30 0.59
N ILE A 46 11.00 11.19 0.16
CA ILE A 46 10.10 12.33 -0.03
C ILE A 46 8.89 12.07 0.86
N ALA A 47 8.65 12.96 1.81
CA ALA A 47 7.47 12.88 2.68
C ALA A 47 6.18 13.09 1.88
N GLU A 48 5.19 12.26 2.17
CA GLU A 48 3.84 12.39 1.64
C GLU A 48 3.10 13.56 2.33
N GLU A 49 2.16 14.18 1.61
CA GLU A 49 1.41 15.32 2.14
C GLU A 49 0.32 14.86 3.14
N CYS A 50 0.50 15.20 4.42
CA CYS A 50 -0.45 14.93 5.49
C CYS A 50 -0.28 15.89 6.67
N SER A 51 -1.23 15.83 7.61
CA SER A 51 -1.32 16.70 8.78
C SER A 51 -0.42 16.22 9.92
N ASP A 52 -0.32 14.91 10.13
CA ASP A 52 0.46 14.29 11.20
C ASP A 52 0.84 12.83 10.91
N ALA A 53 1.67 12.25 11.79
CA ALA A 53 2.15 10.88 11.67
C ALA A 53 1.05 9.82 11.76
N ASP A 54 -0.04 10.11 12.48
CA ASP A 54 -1.13 9.15 12.66
C ASP A 54 -2.02 9.08 11.42
N GLU A 55 -2.20 10.21 10.72
CA GLU A 55 -2.81 10.25 9.40
C GLU A 55 -1.98 9.42 8.41
N ALA A 56 -0.67 9.67 8.34
CA ALA A 56 0.23 8.90 7.48
C ALA A 56 0.17 7.39 7.78
N GLU A 57 0.24 6.99 9.05
CA GLU A 57 0.16 5.58 9.43
C GLU A 57 -1.19 4.95 9.05
N LYS A 58 -2.31 5.65 9.27
CA LYS A 58 -3.65 5.15 8.89
C LYS A 58 -3.74 4.91 7.40
N ILE A 59 -3.19 5.80 6.57
CA ILE A 59 -3.18 5.65 5.12
C ILE A 59 -2.28 4.48 4.71
N GLY A 60 -1.07 4.37 5.27
CA GLY A 60 -0.18 3.23 5.02
C GLY A 60 -0.83 1.88 5.35
N ARG A 61 -1.44 1.77 6.54
CA ARG A 61 -2.21 0.59 6.95
C ARG A 61 -3.38 0.29 6.01
N HIS A 62 -4.03 1.31 5.47
CA HIS A 62 -5.11 1.12 4.50
C HIS A 62 -4.59 0.51 3.19
N TYR A 63 -3.46 1.00 2.66
CA TYR A 63 -2.81 0.40 1.50
C TYR A 63 -2.40 -1.06 1.76
N ARG A 64 -1.80 -1.36 2.92
CA ARG A 64 -1.48 -2.75 3.30
C ARG A 64 -2.72 -3.64 3.33
N SER A 65 -3.82 -3.15 3.88
CA SER A 65 -5.10 -3.88 3.86
C SER A 65 -5.61 -4.17 2.44
N ILE A 66 -5.43 -3.23 1.50
CA ILE A 66 -5.78 -3.45 0.09
C ILE A 66 -4.89 -4.54 -0.51
N VAL A 67 -3.57 -4.45 -0.32
CA VAL A 67 -2.59 -5.43 -0.79
C VAL A 67 -2.94 -6.84 -0.26
N GLU A 68 -3.20 -6.98 1.03
CA GLU A 68 -3.58 -8.25 1.66
C GLU A 68 -4.86 -8.83 1.04
N LYS A 69 -5.88 -8.01 0.81
CA LYS A 69 -7.14 -8.45 0.16
C LYS A 69 -6.92 -8.91 -1.27
N ILE A 70 -6.02 -8.26 -2.02
CA ILE A 70 -5.69 -8.65 -3.40
C ILE A 70 -4.89 -9.96 -3.39
N ARG A 71 -3.87 -10.06 -2.54
CA ARG A 71 -3.08 -11.29 -2.37
C ARG A 71 -3.94 -12.47 -1.94
N GLY A 72 -4.90 -12.26 -1.03
CA GLY A 72 -5.87 -13.28 -0.64
C GLY A 72 -6.69 -13.79 -1.84
N GLN A 73 -7.17 -12.90 -2.70
CA GLN A 73 -7.88 -13.29 -3.92
C GLN A 73 -7.00 -14.08 -4.90
N ILE A 74 -5.72 -13.73 -5.03
CA ILE A 74 -4.78 -14.48 -5.89
C ILE A 74 -4.64 -15.92 -5.38
N GLU A 75 -4.40 -16.10 -4.08
CA GLU A 75 -4.28 -17.43 -3.48
C GLU A 75 -5.57 -18.25 -3.63
N GLU A 76 -6.73 -17.65 -3.39
CA GLU A 76 -8.04 -18.28 -3.61
C GLU A 76 -8.28 -18.72 -5.07
N GLN A 77 -7.59 -18.09 -6.02
CA GLN A 77 -7.72 -18.34 -7.46
C GLN A 77 -6.63 -19.25 -8.03
N GLY A 78 -5.80 -19.86 -7.18
CA GLY A 78 -4.76 -20.82 -7.60
C GLY A 78 -3.36 -20.23 -7.69
N GLY A 79 -3.14 -19.02 -7.18
CA GLY A 79 -1.83 -18.38 -7.15
C GLY A 79 -1.41 -17.79 -8.50
N TRP A 80 -0.10 -17.60 -8.68
CA TRP A 80 0.48 -17.04 -9.91
C TRP A 80 0.77 -18.09 -11.01
N SER A 81 0.45 -19.37 -10.74
CA SER A 81 0.81 -20.53 -11.56
C SER A 81 -0.22 -20.93 -12.61
#